data_AF-A0A2U3ICF1-F1
#
_entry.id   AF-A0A2U3ICF1-F1
#
_cell.length_a   1.000
_cell.length_b   1.000
_cell.length_c   1.000
_cell.angle_alpha   90.00
_cell.angle_beta   90.00
_cell.angle_gamma   90.00
#
_symmetry.space_group_name_H-M   'P 1'
#
loop_
_entity.id
_entity.type
_entity.pdbx_description
1 polymer ?
#
loop_
_entity_poly.entity_id
_entity_poly.type
_entity_poly.pdbx_seq_one_letter_code
_entity_poly.pdbx_strand_id
1 'polypeptide(L)'
;MLDLGLTKMAVIGVVALVVLGPERLPGVARTAGALFGRAQRYINDVKSEVAREMELDELKKMRTEFENAASNVESTIHDTLRRHESELNDAWKEGTSIAPSIAGGAGESADSAASDKPWASTSTSTSTRRKNWRVKQAAIPNWYKRTTSRRTRVQSGAARVARHTPATLRRQTKFF
;
A
#
# COMPACT_ATOMS: atom_id res chain seq x y z
N MET A 1 21.12 9.81 14.72
CA MET A 1 19.83 10.50 14.97
C MET A 1 19.11 10.48 13.63
N LEU A 2 17.96 9.82 13.51
CA LEU A 2 17.22 9.82 12.23
C LEU A 2 16.64 11.21 12.07
N ASP A 3 17.39 12.11 11.43
CA ASP A 3 16.87 13.35 10.88
C ASP A 3 15.98 13.07 9.65
N LEU A 4 15.22 11.96 9.71
CA LEU A 4 14.08 11.58 8.90
C LEU A 4 12.84 11.90 9.74
N GLY A 5 12.72 13.15 10.15
CA GLY A 5 11.54 13.63 10.85
C GLY A 5 10.32 13.57 9.94
N LEU A 6 9.13 13.53 10.55
CA LEU A 6 7.83 13.64 9.86
C LEU A 6 7.83 14.79 8.83
N THR A 7 8.52 15.89 9.15
CA THR A 7 8.69 17.06 8.28
C THR A 7 9.38 16.73 6.96
N LYS A 8 10.49 15.99 6.97
CA LYS A 8 11.21 15.65 5.73
C LYS A 8 10.40 14.69 4.86
N MET A 9 9.69 13.74 5.48
CA MET A 9 8.77 12.86 4.77
C MET A 9 7.59 13.62 4.15
N ALA A 10 7.08 14.66 4.83
CA ALA A 10 6.05 15.53 4.27
C ALA A 10 6.56 16.30 3.04
N VAL A 11 7.77 16.88 3.10
CA VAL A 11 8.37 17.59 1.96
C VAL A 11 8.56 16.66 0.75
N ILE A 12 9.12 15.46 0.96
CA ILE A 12 9.27 14.47 -0.12
C ILE A 12 7.90 14.05 -0.67
N GLY A 13 6.90 13.88 0.20
CA GLY A 13 5.51 13.59 -0.18
C GLY A 13 4.92 14.68 -1.10
N VAL A 14 5.14 15.96 -0.76
CA VAL A 14 4.71 17.09 -1.59
C VAL A 14 5.41 17.07 -2.95
N VAL A 15 6.73 16.90 -2.99
CA VAL A 15 7.49 16.81 -4.25
C VAL A 15 6.99 15.64 -5.10
N ALA A 16 6.76 14.48 -4.49
CA ALA A 16 6.23 13.31 -5.18
C ALA A 16 4.81 13.54 -5.72
N LEU A 17 3.96 14.29 -5.01
CA LEU A 17 2.62 14.66 -5.49
C LEU A 17 2.69 15.54 -6.74
N VAL A 18 3.63 16.49 -6.79
CA VAL A 18 3.78 17.39 -7.94
C VAL A 18 4.35 16.64 -9.15
N VAL A 19 5.40 15.84 -8.96
CA VAL A 19 6.11 15.17 -10.06
C VAL A 19 5.33 13.99 -10.62
N LEU A 20 4.81 13.13 -9.74
CA LEU A 20 4.14 11.89 -10.13
C LEU A 20 2.63 12.06 -10.27
N GLY A 21 2.05 13.03 -9.57
CA GLY A 21 0.61 13.25 -9.48
C GLY A 21 -0.06 12.47 -8.34
N PRO A 22 -1.12 13.04 -7.73
CA PRO A 22 -1.84 12.41 -6.61
C PRO A 22 -2.51 11.07 -6.96
N GLU A 23 -2.84 10.86 -8.23
CA GLU A 23 -3.51 9.64 -8.69
C GLU A 23 -2.58 8.42 -8.76
N ARG A 24 -1.29 8.65 -9.00
CA ARG A 24 -0.29 7.59 -9.25
C ARG A 24 0.56 7.26 -8.03
N LEU A 25 0.75 8.23 -7.13
CA LEU A 25 1.45 8.05 -5.85
C LEU A 25 0.97 6.85 -5.01
N PRO A 26 -0.35 6.62 -4.79
CA PRO A 26 -0.81 5.48 -4.00
C PRO A 26 -0.49 4.14 -4.66
N GLY A 27 -0.39 4.08 -6.00
CA GLY A 27 0.05 2.88 -6.71
C GLY A 27 1.53 2.56 -6.46
N VAL A 28 2.39 3.58 -6.54
CA VAL A 28 3.84 3.43 -6.30
C VAL A 28 4.11 3.12 -4.83
N ALA A 29 3.49 3.82 -3.89
CA ALA A 29 3.67 3.57 -2.46
C ALA A 29 3.29 2.14 -2.06
N ARG A 30 2.21 1.59 -2.62
CA ARG A 30 1.82 0.19 -2.40
C ARG A 30 2.85 -0.80 -2.93
N THR A 31 3.40 -0.53 -4.11
CA THR A 31 4.38 -1.41 -4.75
C THR A 31 5.72 -1.35 -4.02
N ALA A 32 6.22 -0.14 -3.76
CA ALA A 32 7.44 0.10 -2.99
C ALA A 32 7.32 -0.50 -1.58
N GLY A 33 6.19 -0.29 -0.90
CA GLY A 33 5.93 -0.88 0.42
C GLY A 33 5.89 -2.41 0.40
N ALA A 34 5.30 -3.02 -0.63
CA ALA A 34 5.28 -4.48 -0.77
C ALA A 34 6.68 -5.07 -1.03
N LEU A 35 7.53 -4.36 -1.79
CA LEU A 35 8.92 -4.76 -2.02
C LEU A 35 9.78 -4.57 -0.76
N PHE A 36 9.66 -3.42 -0.11
CA PHE A 36 10.37 -3.11 1.12
C PHE A 36 10.01 -4.09 2.23
N GLY A 37 8.72 -4.40 2.41
CA GLY A 37 8.27 -5.38 3.39
C GLY A 37 8.79 -6.79 3.13
N ARG A 38 8.94 -7.19 1.87
CA ARG A 38 9.58 -8.46 1.50
C ARG A 38 11.08 -8.46 1.78
N ALA A 39 11.78 -7.39 1.41
CA ALA A 39 13.21 -7.23 1.64
C ALA A 39 13.54 -7.26 3.14
N GLN A 40 12.77 -6.53 3.96
CA GLN A 40 12.95 -6.53 5.42
C GLN A 40 12.76 -7.94 6.00
N ARG A 41 11.84 -8.73 5.46
CA ARG A 41 11.63 -10.12 5.89
C ARG A 41 12.82 -11.00 5.52
N TYR A 42 13.31 -10.90 4.28
CA TYR A 42 14.49 -11.62 3.82
C TYR A 42 15.75 -11.28 4.64
N ILE A 43 15.95 -9.99 4.93
CA ILE A 43 17.07 -9.53 5.78
C ILE A 43 16.96 -10.12 7.19
N ASN A 44 15.75 -10.19 7.75
CA ASN A 44 15.56 -10.81 9.07
C ASN A 44 15.85 -12.31 9.05
N ASP A 45 15.41 -13.02 8.01
CA ASP A 45 15.64 -14.45 7.86
C ASP A 45 17.15 -14.74 7.70
N VAL A 46 17.85 -14.00 6.82
CA VAL A 46 19.31 -14.09 6.64
C VAL A 46 20.04 -13.71 7.92
N LYS A 47 19.63 -12.64 8.61
CA LYS A 47 20.21 -12.26 9.90
C LYS A 47 20.04 -13.36 10.93
N SER A 48 18.94 -14.11 10.91
CA SER A 48 18.70 -15.22 11.85
C SER A 48 19.52 -16.48 11.53
N GLU A 49 19.76 -16.77 10.25
CA GLU A 49 20.63 -17.86 9.81
C GLU A 49 22.11 -17.54 10.08
N VAL A 50 22.55 -16.33 9.67
CA VAL A 50 23.93 -15.89 9.82
C VAL A 50 24.30 -15.67 11.30
N ALA A 51 23.38 -15.14 12.14
CA ALA A 51 23.62 -15.04 13.57
C ALA A 51 23.69 -16.40 14.28
N ARG A 52 23.27 -17.48 13.61
CA ARG A 52 23.30 -18.84 14.14
C ARG A 52 24.56 -19.60 13.69
N GLU A 53 25.15 -19.23 12.56
CA GLU A 53 26.32 -19.88 11.97
C GLU A 53 27.65 -19.12 12.14
N MET A 54 27.64 -17.78 12.30
CA MET A 54 28.86 -16.97 12.46
C MET A 54 28.92 -16.34 13.86
N GLU A 55 30.05 -16.58 14.55
CA GLU A 55 30.38 -16.05 15.88
C GLU A 55 30.33 -14.51 15.90
N LEU A 56 29.95 -13.91 17.05
CA LEU A 56 29.59 -12.49 17.23
C LEU A 56 30.63 -11.43 16.76
N ASP A 57 31.85 -11.82 16.39
CA ASP A 57 32.95 -10.92 16.03
C ASP A 57 32.92 -10.42 14.57
N GLU A 58 32.50 -11.23 13.60
CA GLU A 58 32.43 -10.77 12.19
C GLU A 58 31.25 -9.82 11.94
N LEU A 59 30.12 -10.02 12.63
CA LEU A 59 29.01 -9.06 12.59
C LEU A 59 29.40 -7.71 13.18
N LYS A 60 30.25 -7.70 14.22
CA LYS A 60 30.72 -6.47 14.84
C LYS A 60 31.64 -5.71 13.89
N LYS A 61 32.53 -6.42 13.20
CA LYS A 61 33.45 -5.87 12.20
C LYS A 61 32.71 -5.30 10.97
N MET A 62 31.76 -6.04 10.40
CA MET A 62 30.94 -5.54 9.28
C MET A 62 30.07 -4.34 9.69
N ARG A 63 29.49 -4.35 10.90
CA ARG A 63 28.74 -3.18 11.40
C ARG A 63 29.64 -1.96 11.52
N THR A 64 30.84 -2.09 12.08
CA THR A 64 31.77 -0.96 12.19
C THR A 64 32.22 -0.45 10.83
N GLU A 65 32.45 -1.32 9.85
CA GLU A 65 32.79 -0.90 8.49
C GLU A 65 31.60 -0.20 7.81
N PHE A 66 30.39 -0.71 7.98
CA PHE A 66 29.17 -0.09 7.43
C PHE A 66 28.85 1.25 8.08
N GLU A 67 29.00 1.36 9.40
CA GLU A 67 28.83 2.62 10.16
C GLU A 67 29.85 3.68 9.70
N ASN A 68 31.11 3.29 9.51
CA ASN A 68 32.16 4.18 8.99
C ASN A 68 31.88 4.61 7.55
N ALA A 69 31.44 3.67 6.70
CA ALA A 69 31.07 3.98 5.31
C ALA A 69 29.86 4.92 5.25
N ALA A 70 28.83 4.69 6.06
CA ALA A 70 27.66 5.54 6.16
C ALA A 70 28.01 6.95 6.65
N SER A 71 28.87 7.06 7.67
CA SER A 71 29.34 8.36 8.21
C SER A 71 30.11 9.18 7.17
N ASN A 72 30.96 8.53 6.37
CA ASN A 72 31.70 9.19 5.27
C ASN A 72 30.81 9.63 4.12
N VAL A 73 29.76 8.86 3.82
CA VAL A 73 28.77 9.24 2.81
C VAL A 73 27.94 10.41 3.31
N GLU A 74 27.51 10.40 4.58
CA GLU A 74 26.76 11.49 5.18
C GLU A 74 27.56 12.80 5.21
N SER A 75 28.85 12.77 5.57
CA SER A 75 29.70 13.97 5.52
C SER A 75 29.84 14.53 4.10
N THR A 76 30.07 13.64 3.12
CA THR A 76 30.18 14.03 1.69
C THR A 76 28.86 14.61 1.16
N ILE A 77 27.72 14.04 1.55
CA ILE A 77 26.39 14.55 1.19
C ILE A 77 26.15 15.91 1.87
N HIS A 78 26.54 16.08 3.13
CA HIS A 78 26.35 17.34 3.85
C HIS A 78 27.19 18.48 3.27
N ASP A 79 28.41 18.19 2.80
CA ASP A 79 29.28 19.16 2.14
C ASP A 79 28.79 19.54 0.74
N THR A 80 28.26 18.56 -0.02
CA THR A 80 27.67 18.83 -1.35
C THR A 80 26.34 19.57 -1.25
N LEU A 81 25.51 19.25 -0.25
CA LEU A 81 24.27 19.98 0.02
C LEU A 81 24.53 21.44 0.40
N ARG A 82 25.52 21.72 1.25
CA ARG A 82 25.89 23.10 1.60
C ARG A 82 26.33 23.91 0.39
N ARG A 83 27.07 23.31 -0.54
CA ARG A 83 27.47 23.96 -1.80
C ARG A 83 26.28 24.26 -2.70
N HIS A 84 25.34 23.32 -2.83
CA HIS A 84 24.13 23.54 -3.62
C HIS A 84 23.14 24.50 -2.95
N GLU A 85 23.09 24.56 -1.63
CA GLU A 85 22.24 25.51 -0.91
C GLU A 85 22.68 26.96 -1.15
N SER A 86 24.00 27.23 -1.21
CA SER A 86 24.50 28.55 -1.61
C SER A 86 24.12 28.92 -3.04
N GLU A 87 24.28 28.00 -4.00
CA GLU A 87 23.92 28.23 -5.40
C GLU A 87 22.41 28.42 -5.59
N LEU A 88 21.60 27.65 -4.87
CA LEU A 88 20.14 27.77 -4.90
C LEU A 88 19.66 29.07 -4.24
N ASN A 89 20.26 29.48 -3.12
CA ASN A 89 19.92 30.74 -2.46
C ASN A 89 20.28 31.95 -3.34
N ASP A 90 21.39 31.88 -4.05
CA ASP A 90 21.79 32.92 -5.02
C ASP A 90 20.82 32.96 -6.21
N ALA A 91 20.46 31.79 -6.78
CA ALA A 91 19.46 31.68 -7.84
C ALA A 91 18.04 32.12 -7.38
N TRP A 92 17.67 31.86 -6.13
CA TRP A 92 16.40 32.29 -5.55
C TRP A 92 16.36 33.81 -5.35
N LYS A 93 17.46 34.42 -4.92
CA LYS A 93 17.58 35.88 -4.81
C LYS A 93 17.55 36.55 -6.18
N GLU A 94 18.15 35.92 -7.19
CA GLU A 94 18.09 36.39 -8.58
C GLU A 94 16.65 36.27 -9.14
N GLY A 95 15.97 35.14 -8.91
CA GLY A 95 14.59 34.92 -9.36
C GLY A 95 13.53 35.77 -8.64
N THR A 96 13.72 36.07 -7.35
CA THR A 96 12.76 36.89 -6.57
C THR A 96 12.80 38.37 -6.98
N SER A 97 13.88 38.83 -7.60
CA SER A 97 13.99 40.20 -8.14
C SER A 97 13.09 40.44 -9.37
N ILE A 98 12.56 39.38 -9.98
CA ILE A 98 11.70 39.43 -11.18
C ILE A 98 10.19 39.28 -10.83
N ALA A 99 9.84 38.91 -9.59
CA ALA A 99 8.49 38.43 -9.25
C ALA A 99 7.65 39.25 -8.24
N PRO A 100 7.68 40.61 -8.16
CA PRO A 100 6.73 41.32 -7.31
C PRO A 100 5.37 41.65 -7.99
N SER A 101 5.11 41.21 -9.23
CA SER A 101 3.92 41.66 -10.00
C SER A 101 2.68 40.76 -9.96
N ILE A 102 2.66 39.67 -9.17
CA ILE A 102 1.50 38.74 -9.09
C ILE A 102 0.77 38.82 -7.73
N ALA A 103 1.17 39.73 -6.84
CA ALA A 103 0.43 40.00 -5.61
C ALA A 103 -0.57 41.14 -5.83
N GLY A 104 -1.80 40.82 -6.26
CA GLY A 104 -2.87 41.82 -6.30
C GLY A 104 -4.20 41.31 -6.83
N GLY A 105 -5.19 41.15 -5.94
CA GLY A 105 -6.60 41.13 -6.36
C GLY A 105 -7.59 40.48 -5.39
N ALA A 106 -8.20 41.33 -4.53
CA ALA A 106 -9.60 41.32 -4.04
C ALA A 106 -10.13 40.07 -3.27
N GLY A 107 -10.70 40.14 -2.05
CA GLY A 107 -11.78 41.03 -1.56
C GLY A 107 -13.09 40.66 -2.28
N GLU A 108 -14.24 40.27 -1.72
CA GLU A 108 -14.98 40.49 -0.48
C GLU A 108 -16.17 39.48 -0.48
N SER A 109 -16.58 38.90 0.66
CA SER A 109 -17.81 39.19 1.44
C SER A 109 -19.17 38.70 0.86
N ALA A 110 -19.99 38.16 1.78
CA ALA A 110 -21.45 37.93 1.73
C ALA A 110 -21.93 36.77 0.82
N ASP A 111 -22.80 35.83 1.23
CA ASP A 111 -24.02 36.00 2.02
C ASP A 111 -24.43 34.74 2.81
N SER A 112 -24.87 34.97 4.06
CA SER A 112 -25.68 34.05 4.85
C SER A 112 -27.16 34.28 4.54
N ALA A 113 -27.85 33.26 4.04
CA ALA A 113 -29.31 33.23 4.01
C ALA A 113 -29.79 31.81 4.36
N ALA A 114 -30.07 31.63 5.66
CA ALA A 114 -30.88 30.55 6.16
C ALA A 114 -32.29 30.66 5.56
N SER A 115 -32.79 29.59 4.95
CA SER A 115 -34.20 29.42 4.68
C SER A 115 -34.58 27.95 4.86
N ASP A 116 -35.34 27.75 5.93
CA ASP A 116 -35.95 26.49 6.33
C ASP A 116 -36.87 25.92 5.24
N LYS A 117 -36.72 24.62 4.97
CA LYS A 117 -37.77 23.80 4.35
C LYS A 117 -37.78 22.40 4.99
N PRO A 118 -38.83 22.03 5.75
CA PRO A 118 -39.06 20.65 6.13
C PRO A 118 -40.04 20.04 5.11
N TRP A 119 -39.53 19.20 4.22
CA TRP A 119 -40.39 18.34 3.41
C TRP A 119 -39.89 16.89 3.51
N ALA A 120 -40.83 16.07 3.96
CA ALA A 120 -40.78 14.65 4.26
C ALA A 120 -39.89 13.82 3.33
N SER A 121 -38.88 13.16 3.89
CA SER A 121 -38.25 11.99 3.28
C SER A 121 -39.11 10.76 3.56
N THR A 122 -39.80 10.28 2.53
CA THR A 122 -40.38 8.94 2.50
C THR A 122 -39.27 7.91 2.70
N SER A 123 -39.32 7.19 3.80
CA SER A 123 -38.44 6.06 4.10
C SER A 123 -38.80 4.87 3.22
N THR A 124 -38.09 4.72 2.09
CA THR A 124 -38.11 3.45 1.35
C THR A 124 -37.28 2.42 2.12
N SER A 125 -37.98 1.54 2.84
CA SER A 125 -37.43 0.38 3.52
C SER A 125 -36.86 -0.62 2.51
N THR A 126 -35.59 -0.46 2.18
CA THR A 126 -34.87 -1.50 1.42
C THR A 126 -34.54 -2.65 2.38
N SER A 127 -35.22 -3.78 2.18
CA SER A 127 -35.01 -5.04 2.87
C SER A 127 -33.52 -5.40 2.96
N THR A 128 -33.02 -5.48 4.20
CA THR A 128 -31.65 -5.91 4.49
C THR A 128 -31.53 -7.40 4.22
N ARG A 129 -31.00 -7.74 3.03
CA ARG A 129 -30.59 -9.11 2.69
C ARG A 129 -29.52 -9.54 3.71
N ARG A 130 -29.90 -10.38 4.69
CA ARG A 130 -29.00 -10.88 5.72
C ARG A 130 -27.80 -11.56 5.06
N LYS A 131 -26.69 -10.84 5.04
CA LYS A 131 -25.41 -11.32 4.52
C LYS A 131 -24.81 -12.16 5.64
N ASN A 132 -25.03 -13.47 5.57
CA ASN A 132 -24.55 -14.45 6.55
C ASN A 132 -23.01 -14.49 6.53
N TRP A 133 -22.37 -13.54 7.22
CA TRP A 133 -20.92 -13.34 7.23
C TRP A 133 -20.17 -14.59 7.73
N ARG A 134 -20.83 -15.40 8.56
CA ARG A 134 -20.32 -16.67 9.09
C ARG A 134 -20.10 -17.73 8.00
N VAL A 135 -20.85 -17.68 6.89
CA VAL A 135 -20.65 -18.60 5.74
C VAL A 135 -19.36 -18.26 4.98
N LYS A 136 -18.84 -17.03 5.11
CA LYS A 136 -17.60 -16.61 4.45
C LYS A 136 -16.32 -16.98 5.22
N GLN A 137 -16.40 -17.34 6.50
CA GLN A 137 -15.21 -17.66 7.30
C GLN A 137 -14.75 -19.12 7.20
N ALA A 138 -15.61 -20.05 6.79
CA ALA A 138 -15.24 -21.45 6.58
C ALA A 138 -14.74 -21.74 5.16
N ALA A 139 -14.74 -20.74 4.27
CA ALA A 139 -14.32 -20.91 2.89
C ALA A 139 -12.78 -20.85 2.79
N ILE A 140 -12.15 -22.02 2.82
CA ILE A 140 -10.71 -22.15 2.56
C ILE A 140 -10.37 -21.50 1.20
N PRO A 141 -9.36 -20.60 1.14
CA PRO A 141 -8.99 -19.89 -0.08
C PRO A 141 -8.71 -20.82 -1.26
N ASN A 142 -9.06 -20.37 -2.48
CA ASN A 142 -8.88 -21.19 -3.69
C ASN A 142 -7.40 -21.48 -4.01
N TRP A 143 -6.47 -20.61 -3.58
CA TRP A 143 -5.03 -20.88 -3.72
C TRP A 143 -4.60 -22.08 -2.88
N TYR A 144 -5.13 -22.22 -1.66
CA TYR A 144 -4.82 -23.33 -0.75
C TYR A 144 -5.37 -24.66 -1.26
N LYS A 145 -6.51 -24.63 -1.97
CA LYS A 145 -7.10 -25.82 -2.62
C LYS A 145 -6.31 -26.32 -3.84
N ARG A 146 -5.45 -25.48 -4.44
CA ARG A 146 -4.63 -25.84 -5.62
C ARG A 146 -3.30 -26.46 -5.23
N THR A 147 -2.73 -26.07 -4.08
CA THR A 147 -1.44 -26.60 -3.60
C THR A 147 -1.60 -27.97 -2.96
N THR A 148 -2.73 -28.20 -2.28
CA THR A 148 -3.07 -29.51 -1.74
C THR A 148 -3.92 -30.25 -2.75
N SER A 149 -3.34 -31.19 -3.51
CA SER A 149 -4.02 -32.05 -4.49
C SER A 149 -4.98 -33.08 -3.84
N ARG A 150 -5.74 -32.68 -2.82
CA ARG A 150 -6.80 -33.49 -2.21
C ARG A 150 -8.11 -33.21 -2.94
N ARG A 151 -8.52 -34.14 -3.80
CA ARG A 151 -9.83 -34.14 -4.47
C ARG A 151 -10.94 -33.97 -3.44
N THR A 152 -11.48 -32.76 -3.31
CA THR A 152 -12.43 -32.39 -2.25
C THR A 152 -13.90 -32.70 -2.61
N ARG A 153 -14.18 -33.25 -3.79
CA ARG A 153 -15.53 -33.69 -4.15
C ARG A 153 -15.72 -35.13 -3.72
N VAL A 154 -16.37 -35.33 -2.57
CA VAL A 154 -17.02 -36.60 -2.25
C VAL A 154 -18.17 -36.75 -3.24
N GLN A 155 -18.06 -37.68 -4.19
CA GLN A 155 -19.20 -38.07 -5.00
C GLN A 155 -20.23 -38.71 -4.08
N SER A 156 -21.39 -38.08 -3.93
CA SER A 156 -22.54 -38.68 -3.25
C SER A 156 -22.87 -40.02 -3.89
N GLY A 157 -23.39 -40.98 -3.12
CA GLY A 157 -23.71 -42.32 -3.63
C GLY A 157 -24.55 -42.29 -4.92
N ALA A 158 -25.51 -41.37 -4.99
CA ALA A 158 -26.32 -41.12 -6.19
C ALA A 158 -25.50 -40.69 -7.42
N ALA A 159 -24.46 -39.87 -7.24
CA ALA A 159 -23.59 -39.45 -8.34
C ALA A 159 -22.69 -40.58 -8.85
N ARG A 160 -22.32 -41.54 -8.00
CA ARG A 160 -21.60 -42.76 -8.42
C ARG A 160 -22.52 -43.69 -9.21
N VAL A 161 -23.73 -43.91 -8.71
CA VAL A 161 -24.76 -44.71 -9.38
C VAL A 161 -25.10 -44.09 -10.73
N ALA A 162 -25.32 -42.78 -10.82
CA ALA A 162 -25.62 -42.10 -12.09
C ALA A 162 -24.52 -42.26 -13.16
N ARG A 163 -23.25 -42.39 -12.77
CA ARG A 163 -22.14 -42.58 -13.73
C ARG A 163 -22.06 -44.00 -14.27
N HIS A 164 -22.41 -44.99 -13.46
CA HIS A 164 -22.27 -46.41 -13.81
C HIS A 164 -23.61 -47.09 -14.14
N THR A 165 -24.74 -46.40 -14.05
CA THR A 165 -26.03 -46.93 -14.50
C THR A 165 -26.13 -46.87 -16.03
N PRO A 166 -26.47 -47.99 -16.69
CA PRO A 166 -26.73 -48.00 -18.12
C PRO A 166 -27.92 -47.10 -18.47
N ALA A 167 -27.89 -46.51 -19.67
CA ALA A 167 -28.86 -45.50 -20.10
C ALA A 167 -30.32 -46.01 -20.05
N THR A 168 -30.53 -47.32 -20.12
CA THR A 168 -31.84 -47.98 -20.04
C THR A 168 -32.51 -47.89 -18.66
N LEU A 169 -31.72 -47.70 -17.60
CA LEU A 169 -32.20 -47.60 -16.21
C LEU A 169 -32.29 -46.14 -15.71
N ARG A 170 -31.94 -45.16 -16.54
CA ARG A 170 -32.03 -43.74 -16.15
C ARG A 170 -33.47 -43.25 -16.27
N ARG A 171 -34.06 -42.88 -15.14
CA ARG A 171 -35.40 -42.29 -15.09
C ARG A 171 -35.40 -40.95 -15.81
N GLN A 172 -36.24 -40.76 -16.83
CA GLN A 172 -36.35 -39.48 -17.52
C GLN A 172 -36.91 -38.42 -16.56
N THR A 173 -36.08 -37.44 -16.21
CA THR A 173 -36.52 -36.25 -15.49
C THR A 173 -37.15 -35.29 -16.48
N LYS A 174 -38.48 -35.25 -16.54
CA LYS A 174 -39.20 -34.18 -17.24
C LYS A 174 -39.14 -32.93 -16.37
N PHE A 175 -38.40 -31.93 -16.83
CA PHE A 175 -38.48 -30.59 -16.28
C PHE A 175 -39.74 -29.96 -16.87
N PHE A 176 -40.70 -29.65 -16.01
CA PHE A 176 -41.82 -28.76 -16.33
C PHE A 176 -41.39 -27.31 -16.14
#